data_AF-A0A949XUQ3-F1
#
_entry.id   AF-A0A949XUQ3-F1
#
_cell.length_a   1.000
_cell.length_b   1.000
_cell.length_c   1.000
_cell.angle_alpha   90.00
_cell.angle_beta   90.00
_cell.angle_gamma   90.00
#
_symmetry.space_group_name_H-M   'P 1'
#
loop_
_entity.id
_entity.type
_entity.pdbx_description
1 polymer ?
#
loop_
_entity_poly.entity_id
_entity_poly.type
_entity_poly.pdbx_seq_one_letter_code
_entity_poly.pdbx_strand_id
1 'polypeptide(L)'
;MKNWFQISALAMAGAVSSLAAPDPAKSARCVHRYNLAGVAPSTAENATKQVTRIFGKAGIAIRWEQLPTGSPEAHELDLNDSAANLLPSDEHPCLVVKITQELPPGVYPRALGFAVPGARFGIDVELVYRRIKSQADTDGSGVDVVLAYAMAHEIGHVLLRSSVIL
;
A
#
# COMPACT_ATOMS: atom_id res chain seq x y z
N MET A 1 -42.90 58.59 39.46
CA MET A 1 -43.42 57.63 38.46
C MET A 1 -42.26 56.79 37.96
N LYS A 2 -42.36 55.46 38.15
CA LYS A 2 -41.84 54.35 37.33
C LYS A 2 -40.43 54.38 36.67
N ASN A 3 -39.65 53.38 37.11
CA ASN A 3 -39.00 52.30 36.34
C ASN A 3 -37.51 52.38 35.93
N TRP A 4 -36.75 51.47 36.56
CA TRP A 4 -35.81 50.48 36.01
C TRP A 4 -35.44 50.53 34.52
N PHE A 5 -34.13 50.37 34.25
CA PHE A 5 -33.61 49.43 33.24
C PHE A 5 -32.23 48.89 33.65
N GLN A 6 -32.16 47.56 33.89
CA GLN A 6 -30.97 46.76 33.66
C GLN A 6 -30.92 46.39 32.18
N ILE A 7 -29.74 46.38 31.56
CA ILE A 7 -29.49 45.55 30.36
C ILE A 7 -28.15 44.81 30.51
N SER A 8 -28.32 43.50 30.56
CA SER A 8 -27.46 42.33 30.43
C SER A 8 -26.11 42.48 29.71
N ALA A 9 -25.08 41.90 30.32
CA ALA A 9 -23.83 41.51 29.65
C ALA A 9 -24.05 40.21 28.86
N LEU A 10 -23.75 40.24 27.56
CA LEU A 10 -23.80 39.08 26.67
C LEU A 10 -22.47 38.32 26.79
N ALA A 11 -22.49 37.11 27.36
CA ALA A 11 -21.35 36.21 27.35
C ALA A 11 -21.30 35.46 26.02
N MET A 12 -20.28 35.71 25.19
CA MET A 12 -19.98 34.85 24.04
C MET A 12 -19.31 33.57 24.52
N ALA A 13 -20.04 32.47 24.51
CA ALA A 13 -19.45 31.13 24.57
C ALA A 13 -18.93 30.76 23.17
N GLY A 14 -17.61 30.83 22.98
CA GLY A 14 -16.94 30.28 21.81
C GLY A 14 -17.01 28.75 21.84
N ALA A 15 -17.77 28.16 20.92
CA ALA A 15 -17.75 26.72 20.72
C ALA A 15 -16.41 26.31 20.11
N VAL A 16 -15.60 25.59 20.88
CA VAL A 16 -14.41 24.92 20.35
C VAL A 16 -14.88 23.65 19.67
N SER A 17 -15.06 23.70 18.35
CA SER A 17 -15.33 22.50 17.56
C SER A 17 -14.11 21.59 17.61
N SER A 18 -14.18 20.55 18.44
CA SER A 18 -13.23 19.44 18.39
C SER A 18 -13.37 18.77 17.02
N LEU A 19 -12.40 18.99 16.11
CA LEU A 19 -12.26 18.13 14.95
C LEU A 19 -11.94 16.73 15.46
N ALA A 20 -12.91 15.83 15.38
CA ALA A 20 -12.65 14.41 15.57
C ALA A 20 -11.55 14.01 14.59
N ALA A 21 -10.45 13.44 15.10
CA ALA A 21 -9.42 12.87 14.25
C ALA A 21 -10.10 11.84 13.32
N PRO A 22 -9.80 11.85 12.01
CA PRO A 22 -10.36 10.88 11.09
C PRO A 22 -10.07 9.47 11.60
N ASP A 23 -11.10 8.61 11.58
CA ASP A 23 -10.97 7.22 11.99
C ASP A 23 -9.81 6.57 11.21
N PRO A 24 -8.76 6.09 11.88
CA PRO A 24 -7.60 5.52 11.23
C PRO A 24 -7.98 4.32 10.35
N ALA A 25 -9.09 3.63 10.64
CA ALA A 25 -9.59 2.54 9.80
C ALA A 25 -10.24 3.03 8.48
N LYS A 26 -10.83 4.23 8.46
CA LYS A 26 -11.43 4.84 7.26
C LYS A 26 -10.41 5.48 6.32
N SER A 27 -9.22 5.78 6.83
CA SER A 27 -8.12 6.39 6.04
C SER A 27 -7.02 5.41 5.66
N ALA A 28 -7.14 4.14 6.06
CA ALA A 28 -6.15 3.12 5.74
C ALA A 28 -6.16 2.78 4.25
N ARG A 29 -4.98 2.72 3.65
CA ARG A 29 -4.81 2.25 2.28
C ARG A 29 -5.10 0.76 2.21
N CYS A 30 -6.10 0.40 1.43
CA CYS A 30 -6.42 -1.00 1.15
C CYS A 30 -5.35 -1.64 0.27
N VAL A 31 -4.93 -2.85 0.61
CA VAL A 31 -3.96 -3.66 -0.15
C VAL A 31 -4.42 -5.11 -0.20
N HIS A 32 -4.68 -5.61 -1.39
CA HIS A 32 -4.89 -7.02 -1.70
C HIS A 32 -3.55 -7.70 -1.91
N ARG A 33 -3.30 -8.80 -1.19
CA ARG A 33 -2.05 -9.55 -1.29
C ARG A 33 -2.30 -10.94 -1.87
N TYR A 34 -1.55 -11.29 -2.90
CA TYR A 34 -1.63 -12.58 -3.59
C TYR A 34 -0.30 -13.34 -3.51
N ASN A 35 -0.31 -14.48 -2.82
CA ASN A 35 0.88 -15.33 -2.65
C ASN A 35 0.87 -16.50 -3.65
N LEU A 36 1.16 -16.21 -4.92
CA LEU A 36 1.22 -17.23 -5.99
C LEU A 36 2.52 -18.05 -5.95
N ALA A 37 3.56 -17.52 -5.30
CA ALA A 37 4.82 -18.22 -5.08
C ALA A 37 4.74 -19.34 -4.03
N GLY A 38 3.64 -19.44 -3.26
CA GLY A 38 3.54 -20.39 -2.15
C GLY A 38 4.53 -20.09 -1.02
N VAL A 39 4.85 -18.81 -0.78
CA VAL A 39 5.65 -18.38 0.38
C VAL A 39 5.03 -18.92 1.67
N ALA A 40 5.85 -19.41 2.60
CA ALA A 40 5.37 -19.90 3.88
C ALA A 40 4.51 -18.81 4.59
N PRO A 41 3.32 -19.16 5.14
CA PRO A 41 2.41 -18.17 5.74
C PRO A 41 3.09 -17.28 6.78
N SER A 42 3.93 -17.84 7.65
CA SER A 42 4.68 -17.09 8.66
C SER A 42 5.65 -16.07 8.05
N THR A 43 6.31 -16.40 6.94
CA THR A 43 7.22 -15.49 6.21
C THR A 43 6.42 -14.34 5.59
N ALA A 44 5.31 -14.65 4.92
CA ALA A 44 4.46 -13.63 4.30
C ALA A 44 3.82 -12.70 5.35
N GLU A 45 3.33 -13.24 6.47
CA GLU A 45 2.77 -12.46 7.58
C GLU A 45 3.81 -11.59 8.28
N ASN A 46 5.01 -12.11 8.54
CA ASN A 46 6.09 -11.33 9.12
C ASN A 46 6.50 -10.17 8.20
N ALA A 47 6.63 -10.44 6.90
CA ALA A 47 6.93 -9.40 5.92
C ALA A 47 5.84 -8.32 5.92
N THR A 48 4.57 -8.73 5.91
CA THR A 48 3.41 -7.82 5.94
C THR A 48 3.35 -6.96 7.20
N LYS A 49 3.63 -7.53 8.38
CA LYS A 49 3.74 -6.76 9.64
C LYS A 49 4.86 -5.73 9.57
N GLN A 50 6.00 -6.08 8.98
CA GLN A 50 7.11 -5.16 8.79
C GLN A 50 6.75 -4.02 7.82
N VAL A 51 6.08 -4.30 6.70
CA VAL A 51 5.59 -3.28 5.76
C VAL A 51 4.62 -2.32 6.45
N THR A 52 3.64 -2.83 7.21
CA THR A 52 2.74 -2.00 8.02
C THR A 52 3.51 -1.09 8.98
N ARG A 53 4.57 -1.60 9.62
CA ARG A 53 5.42 -0.80 10.51
C ARG A 53 6.21 0.28 9.75
N ILE A 54 6.74 -0.03 8.56
CA ILE A 54 7.48 0.92 7.73
C ILE A 54 6.57 2.09 7.34
N PHE A 55 5.40 1.81 6.77
CA PHE A 55 4.46 2.84 6.36
C PHE A 55 3.82 3.58 7.56
N GLY A 56 3.62 2.89 8.68
CA GLY A 56 3.15 3.51 9.92
C GLY A 56 4.09 4.61 10.43
N LYS A 57 5.41 4.47 10.24
CA LYS A 57 6.38 5.55 10.56
C LYS A 57 6.21 6.79 9.69
N ALA A 58 5.65 6.64 8.49
CA ALA A 58 5.34 7.73 7.57
C ALA A 58 3.89 8.25 7.74
N GLY A 59 3.15 7.78 8.75
CA GLY A 59 1.75 8.16 8.96
C GLY A 59 0.76 7.51 7.99
N ILE A 60 1.19 6.49 7.24
CA ILE A 60 0.35 5.76 6.28
C ILE A 60 -0.15 4.47 6.94
N ALA A 61 -1.45 4.41 7.19
CA ALA A 61 -2.10 3.18 7.64
C ALA A 61 -2.36 2.25 6.44
N ILE A 62 -2.12 0.95 6.61
CA ILE A 62 -2.41 -0.07 5.58
C ILE A 62 -3.41 -1.08 6.14
N ARG A 63 -4.43 -1.41 5.34
CA ARG A 63 -5.35 -2.50 5.58
C ARG A 63 -5.06 -3.61 4.58
N TRP A 64 -4.66 -4.77 5.08
CA TRP A 64 -4.35 -5.93 4.26
C TRP A 64 -5.56 -6.83 4.12
N GLU A 65 -5.84 -7.27 2.89
CA GLU A 65 -6.87 -8.24 2.60
C GLU A 65 -6.22 -9.40 1.83
N GLN A 66 -6.43 -10.62 2.35
CA GLN A 66 -5.96 -11.83 1.71
C GLN A 66 -7.12 -12.40 0.90
N LEU A 67 -7.01 -12.30 -0.42
CA LEU A 67 -8.01 -12.81 -1.34
C LEU A 67 -7.59 -14.16 -1.95
N PRO A 68 -8.52 -14.94 -2.52
CA PRO A 68 -8.21 -16.19 -3.20
C PRO A 68 -7.27 -15.97 -4.38
N THR A 69 -6.23 -16.80 -4.53
CA THR A 69 -5.24 -16.67 -5.62
C THR A 69 -5.81 -16.83 -7.03
N GLY A 70 -7.05 -17.34 -7.17
CA GLY A 70 -7.77 -17.43 -8.44
C GLY A 70 -8.52 -16.15 -8.83
N SER A 71 -8.43 -15.07 -8.05
CA SER A 71 -9.11 -13.80 -8.36
C SER A 71 -8.53 -13.18 -9.64
N PRO A 72 -9.35 -12.68 -10.58
CA PRO A 72 -8.88 -12.17 -11.87
C PRO A 72 -7.78 -11.10 -11.77
N GLU A 73 -7.92 -10.15 -10.83
CA GLU A 73 -6.95 -9.07 -10.62
C GLU A 73 -5.53 -9.56 -10.28
N ALA A 74 -5.37 -10.79 -9.78
CA ALA A 74 -4.06 -11.38 -9.48
C ALA A 74 -3.31 -11.87 -10.73
N HIS A 75 -3.97 -11.89 -11.90
CA HIS A 75 -3.44 -12.43 -13.16
C HIS A 75 -3.44 -11.42 -14.30
N GLU A 76 -3.96 -10.21 -14.07
CA GLU A 76 -4.02 -9.14 -15.05
C GLU A 76 -2.95 -8.10 -14.77
N LEU A 77 -2.27 -7.64 -15.83
CA LEU A 77 -1.26 -6.59 -15.75
C LEU A 77 -1.63 -5.50 -16.75
N ASP A 78 -1.92 -4.30 -16.24
CA ASP A 78 -2.16 -3.13 -17.08
C ASP A 78 -0.83 -2.56 -17.57
N LEU A 79 -0.47 -2.84 -18.82
CA LEU A 79 0.76 -2.35 -19.45
C LEU A 79 0.63 -0.93 -20.04
N ASN A 80 -0.48 -0.24 -19.79
CA ASN A 80 -0.77 1.04 -20.41
C ASN A 80 -0.05 2.19 -19.67
N ASP A 81 1.27 2.31 -19.89
CA ASP A 81 2.20 3.26 -19.25
C ASP A 81 2.06 4.73 -19.75
N SER A 82 0.88 5.12 -20.23
CA SER A 82 0.68 6.50 -20.66
C SER A 82 0.53 7.40 -19.43
N ALA A 83 1.51 8.27 -19.17
CA ALA A 83 1.47 9.29 -18.10
C ALA A 83 0.19 10.17 -18.12
N ALA A 84 -0.52 10.22 -19.25
CA ALA A 84 -1.83 10.86 -19.40
C ALA A 84 -2.97 10.17 -18.63
N ASN A 85 -2.79 8.92 -18.18
CA ASN A 85 -3.80 8.10 -17.49
C ASN A 85 -3.65 8.10 -15.96
N LEU A 86 -2.82 8.98 -15.38
CA LEU A 86 -2.65 9.11 -13.92
C LEU A 86 -3.88 9.69 -13.20
N LEU A 87 -5.02 9.87 -13.89
CA LEU A 87 -6.27 10.22 -13.23
C LEU A 87 -6.72 9.02 -12.37
N PRO A 88 -7.18 9.26 -11.13
CA PRO A 88 -7.71 8.19 -10.29
C PRO A 88 -8.82 7.45 -11.03
N SER A 89 -8.67 6.14 -11.23
CA SER A 89 -9.78 5.29 -11.59
C SER A 89 -10.46 4.87 -10.30
N ASP A 90 -11.71 5.27 -10.10
CA ASP A 90 -12.51 4.83 -8.94
C ASP A 90 -12.75 3.30 -8.98
N GLU A 91 -12.42 2.64 -10.10
CA GLU A 91 -12.55 1.21 -10.31
C GLU A 91 -11.39 0.38 -9.71
N HIS A 92 -10.31 1.01 -9.24
CA HIS A 92 -9.15 0.34 -8.62
C HIS A 92 -8.93 0.77 -7.14
N PRO A 93 -9.84 0.42 -6.22
CA PRO A 93 -9.90 0.99 -4.87
C PRO A 93 -8.82 0.48 -3.91
N CYS A 94 -8.23 -0.69 -4.19
CA CYS A 94 -7.22 -1.35 -3.38
C CYS A 94 -5.97 -1.59 -4.21
N LEU A 95 -4.80 -1.50 -3.59
CA LEU A 95 -3.55 -1.88 -4.27
C LEU A 95 -3.46 -3.39 -4.40
N VAL A 96 -3.06 -3.89 -5.56
CA VAL A 96 -2.87 -5.33 -5.80
C VAL A 96 -1.37 -5.66 -5.78
N VAL A 97 -0.97 -6.40 -4.75
CA VAL A 97 0.40 -6.89 -4.57
C VAL A 97 0.43 -8.39 -4.84
N LYS A 98 1.17 -8.79 -5.88
CA LYS A 98 1.38 -10.18 -6.26
C LYS A 98 2.80 -10.62 -5.92
N ILE A 99 2.92 -11.79 -5.32
CA ILE A 99 4.21 -12.48 -5.13
C ILE A 99 4.22 -13.68 -6.07
N THR A 100 5.06 -13.63 -7.10
CA THR A 100 5.28 -14.72 -8.05
C THR A 100 6.55 -15.49 -7.71
N GLN A 101 6.61 -16.75 -8.14
CA GLN A 101 7.81 -17.56 -7.96
C GLN A 101 8.96 -17.03 -8.84
N GLU A 102 8.64 -16.67 -10.07
CA GLU A 102 9.58 -16.23 -11.08
C GLU A 102 8.92 -15.35 -12.13
N LEU A 103 9.75 -14.64 -12.89
CA LEU A 103 9.35 -13.95 -14.11
C LEU A 103 9.97 -14.64 -15.33
N PRO A 104 9.38 -14.48 -16.52
CA PRO A 104 9.98 -14.95 -17.76
C PRO A 104 11.44 -14.48 -17.91
N PRO A 105 12.33 -15.30 -18.52
CA PRO A 105 13.71 -14.90 -18.76
C PRO A 105 13.79 -13.57 -19.54
N GLY A 106 14.70 -12.69 -19.12
CA GLY A 106 14.92 -11.38 -19.75
C GLY A 106 14.05 -10.25 -19.22
N VAL A 107 12.98 -10.54 -18.46
CA VAL A 107 12.15 -9.50 -17.82
C VAL A 107 12.83 -9.03 -16.53
N TYR A 108 13.20 -7.74 -16.52
CA TYR A 108 13.86 -7.01 -15.42
C TYR A 108 14.95 -7.83 -14.73
N PRO A 109 16.09 -8.10 -15.40
CA PRO A 109 17.10 -8.97 -14.86
C PRO A 109 17.62 -8.46 -13.52
N ARG A 110 17.62 -9.34 -12.51
CA ARG A 110 18.01 -9.10 -11.11
C ARG A 110 17.02 -8.30 -10.24
N ALA A 111 15.98 -7.71 -10.83
CA ALA A 111 15.01 -6.96 -10.05
C ALA A 111 14.28 -7.88 -9.05
N LEU A 112 14.10 -7.43 -7.81
CA LEU A 112 13.37 -8.15 -6.78
C LEU A 112 11.86 -8.02 -6.95
N GLY A 113 11.43 -6.99 -7.68
CA GLY A 113 10.05 -6.74 -8.06
C GLY A 113 9.96 -5.56 -9.02
N PHE A 114 8.73 -5.14 -9.30
CA PHE A 114 8.44 -3.89 -10.00
C PHE A 114 7.05 -3.36 -9.61
N ALA A 115 6.87 -2.06 -9.79
CA ALA A 115 5.62 -1.36 -9.60
C ALA A 115 5.02 -0.87 -10.94
N VAL A 116 3.69 -0.73 -10.98
CA VAL A 116 2.93 -0.17 -12.09
C VAL A 116 2.02 0.96 -11.56
N PRO A 117 2.57 2.16 -11.29
CA PRO A 117 1.85 3.20 -10.55
C PRO A 117 0.63 3.82 -11.26
N GLY A 118 0.43 3.48 -12.54
CA GLY A 118 -0.69 3.93 -13.37
C GLY A 118 -1.69 2.82 -13.72
N ALA A 119 -1.58 1.64 -13.11
CA ALA A 119 -2.46 0.52 -13.40
C ALA A 119 -3.92 0.87 -13.09
N ARG A 120 -4.79 0.76 -14.10
CA ARG A 120 -6.23 1.01 -13.93
C ARG A 120 -6.99 -0.20 -13.41
N PHE A 121 -6.38 -1.37 -13.50
CA PHE A 121 -6.89 -2.65 -13.01
C PHE A 121 -5.69 -3.61 -12.83
N GLY A 122 -5.93 -4.73 -12.14
CA GLY A 122 -4.95 -5.79 -12.01
C GLY A 122 -3.79 -5.41 -11.09
N ILE A 123 -2.59 -5.89 -11.41
CA ILE A 123 -1.43 -5.82 -10.52
C ILE A 123 -0.80 -4.43 -10.48
N ASP A 124 -0.68 -3.85 -9.28
CA ASP A 124 0.12 -2.64 -9.04
C ASP A 124 1.58 -2.96 -8.68
N VAL A 125 1.82 -4.11 -8.05
CA VAL A 125 3.15 -4.54 -7.59
C VAL A 125 3.33 -6.03 -7.84
N GLU A 126 4.42 -6.41 -8.50
CA GLU A 126 4.83 -7.81 -8.64
C GLU A 126 6.21 -8.04 -8.01
N LEU A 127 6.28 -8.99 -7.08
CA LEU A 127 7.50 -9.38 -6.35
C LEU A 127 7.97 -10.77 -6.81
N VAL A 128 9.27 -10.94 -6.99
CA VAL A 128 9.88 -12.16 -7.52
C VAL A 128 10.55 -12.97 -6.41
N TYR A 129 9.82 -13.92 -5.84
CA TYR A 129 10.21 -14.60 -4.61
C TYR A 129 11.55 -15.34 -4.72
N ARG A 130 11.84 -16.00 -5.85
CA ARG A 130 13.13 -16.68 -6.04
C ARG A 130 14.31 -15.72 -5.93
N ARG A 131 14.18 -14.51 -6.48
CA ARG A 131 15.25 -13.49 -6.46
C ARG A 131 15.39 -12.90 -5.06
N ILE A 132 14.27 -12.63 -4.38
CA ILE A 132 14.24 -12.21 -2.98
C ILE A 132 14.93 -13.23 -2.07
N LYS A 133 14.61 -14.52 -2.24
CA LYS A 133 15.26 -15.60 -1.48
C LYS A 133 16.76 -15.64 -1.76
N SER A 134 17.16 -15.58 -3.03
CA SER A 134 18.58 -15.55 -3.41
C SER A 134 19.33 -14.36 -2.82
N GLN A 135 18.69 -13.18 -2.77
CA GLN A 135 19.27 -11.99 -2.16
C GLN A 135 19.42 -12.15 -0.65
N ALA A 136 18.37 -12.66 0.02
CA ALA A 136 18.41 -12.95 1.45
C ALA A 136 19.53 -13.94 1.82
N ASP A 137 19.69 -15.00 1.04
CA ASP A 137 20.76 -16.00 1.21
C ASP A 137 22.16 -15.36 1.00
N THR A 138 22.29 -14.45 0.02
CA THR A 138 23.56 -13.76 -0.30
C THR A 138 23.97 -12.80 0.82
N ASP A 139 23.02 -12.05 1.37
CA ASP A 139 23.28 -11.03 2.38
C ASP A 139 23.23 -11.56 3.82
N GLY A 140 22.92 -12.85 4.01
CA GLY A 140 22.70 -13.45 5.33
C GLY A 140 21.49 -12.87 6.08
N SER A 141 20.52 -12.32 5.34
CA SER A 141 19.32 -11.68 5.89
C SER A 141 18.14 -12.66 5.95
N GLY A 142 17.15 -12.38 6.80
CA GLY A 142 15.89 -13.12 6.79
C GLY A 142 15.10 -12.89 5.50
N VAL A 143 14.56 -13.95 4.90
CA VAL A 143 13.74 -13.86 3.68
C VAL A 143 12.53 -12.95 3.89
N ASP A 144 11.91 -13.00 5.07
CA ASP A 144 10.80 -12.12 5.45
C ASP A 144 11.21 -10.64 5.52
N VAL A 145 12.45 -10.35 5.94
CA VAL A 145 13.00 -9.00 5.97
C VAL A 145 13.21 -8.48 4.55
N VAL A 146 13.89 -9.23 3.68
CA VAL A 146 14.12 -8.79 2.29
C VAL A 146 12.79 -8.65 1.54
N LEU A 147 11.85 -9.59 1.74
CA LEU A 147 10.51 -9.51 1.19
C LEU A 147 9.77 -8.24 1.66
N ALA A 148 9.89 -7.88 2.95
CA ALA A 148 9.27 -6.68 3.49
C ALA A 148 9.82 -5.41 2.85
N TYR A 149 11.15 -5.28 2.73
CA TYR A 149 11.77 -4.09 2.15
C TYR A 149 11.46 -3.96 0.65
N ALA A 150 11.53 -5.06 -0.11
CA ALA A 150 11.14 -5.06 -1.51
C ALA A 150 9.66 -4.65 -1.68
N MET A 151 8.77 -5.27 -0.91
CA MET A 151 7.33 -4.93 -0.93
C MET A 151 7.08 -3.47 -0.56
N ALA A 152 7.73 -2.96 0.49
CA ALA A 152 7.57 -1.56 0.90
C ALA A 152 8.11 -0.59 -0.16
N HIS A 153 9.21 -0.94 -0.82
CA HIS A 153 9.80 -0.15 -1.88
C HIS A 153 8.85 -0.01 -3.07
N GLU A 154 8.34 -1.13 -3.59
CA GLU A 154 7.44 -1.13 -4.76
C GLU A 154 6.09 -0.48 -4.44
N ILE A 155 5.51 -0.72 -3.26
CA ILE A 155 4.30 0.01 -2.83
C ILE A 155 4.57 1.52 -2.75
N GLY A 156 5.77 1.91 -2.29
CA GLY A 156 6.19 3.31 -2.26
C GLY A 156 6.17 3.95 -3.64
N HIS A 157 6.66 3.25 -4.67
CA HIS A 157 6.58 3.69 -6.07
C HIS A 157 5.16 3.91 -6.55
N VAL A 158 4.24 3.01 -6.21
CA VAL A 158 2.82 3.18 -6.56
C VAL A 158 2.22 4.40 -5.87
N LEU A 159 2.47 4.58 -4.57
CA LEU A 159 1.94 5.72 -3.81
C LEU A 159 2.52 7.05 -4.28
N LEU A 160 3.78 7.08 -4.71
CA LEU A 160 4.47 8.28 -5.20
C LEU A 160 4.32 8.50 -6.71
N ARG A 161 3.68 7.56 -7.42
CA ARG A 161 3.51 7.60 -8.89
C ARG A 161 4.85 7.67 -9.64
N SER A 162 5.79 6.83 -9.25
CA SER A 162 7.17 6.77 -9.77
C SER A 162 7.51 5.39 -10.32
N SER A 163 8.06 5.29 -11.52
CA SER A 163 8.30 4.01 -12.23
C SER A 163 9.76 3.51 -12.16
N VAL A 164 10.41 3.63 -10.99
CA VAL A 164 11.77 3.09 -10.81
C VAL A 164 11.71 1.61 -10.43
N ILE A 165 12.57 0.78 -11.03
CA ILE A 165 12.62 -0.68 -10.84
C ILE A 165 13.85 -1.03 -10.01
N LEU A 166 13.72 -1.95 -9.05
CA LEU A 166 14.78 -2.34 -8.13
C LEU A 166 15.28 -3.77 -8.35
#